data_AF-A0A953VJK1-F1
#
_entry.id   AF-A0A953VJK1-F1
#
_cell.length_a   1.000
_cell.length_b   1.000
_cell.length_c   1.000
_cell.angle_alpha   90.00
_cell.angle_beta   90.00
_cell.angle_gamma   90.00
#
_symmetry.space_group_name_H-M   'P 1'
#
loop_
_entity.id
_entity.type
_entity.pdbx_description
1 polymer ?
#
loop_
_entity_poly.entity_id
_entity_poly.type
_entity_poly.pdbx_seq_one_letter_code
_entity_poly.pdbx_strand_id
1 'polypeptide(L)'
;MDITSTSPATSALSCHLAAAHKKTRTWRSSALTFGFSALLVSGLYLEFFAQDNWNAGALVLITHLLVGLAFVALLLFWIIGHVRRGLVLSERRSFTWLSWGLLTKYLLVIGTGLLMAVPPGLYLFGKIWFWSFEATYVLTFIHLWVGIAAALGMVVHLGMRHWRWTGRER
;
A
#
# COMPACT_ATOMS: atom_id res chain seq x y z
N MET A 1 14.25 -28.92 -42.41
CA MET A 1 14.90 -28.70 -41.10
C MET A 1 15.27 -27.23 -41.05
N ASP A 2 14.35 -26.38 -40.59
CA ASP A 2 14.60 -24.93 -40.54
C ASP A 2 14.95 -24.52 -39.11
N ILE A 3 16.22 -24.16 -38.94
CA ILE A 3 16.78 -23.57 -37.73
C ILE A 3 16.43 -22.08 -37.81
N THR A 4 15.45 -21.64 -37.03
CA THR A 4 15.14 -20.23 -36.85
C THR A 4 16.33 -19.51 -36.20
N SER A 5 17.16 -18.91 -37.04
CA SER A 5 18.19 -17.94 -36.66
C SER A 5 17.53 -16.74 -35.98
N THR A 6 17.43 -16.78 -34.65
CA THR A 6 17.08 -15.61 -33.85
C THR A 6 18.32 -14.73 -33.77
N SER A 7 18.25 -13.55 -34.39
CA SER A 7 19.35 -12.60 -34.41
C SER A 7 19.80 -12.24 -32.98
N PRO A 8 21.10 -12.16 -32.69
CA PRO A 8 21.61 -11.81 -31.36
C PRO A 8 21.15 -10.42 -30.89
N ALA A 9 20.76 -9.53 -31.81
CA ALA A 9 20.17 -8.23 -31.47
C ALA A 9 18.77 -8.36 -30.84
N THR A 10 17.96 -9.33 -31.28
CA THR A 10 16.62 -9.57 -30.74
C THR A 10 16.63 -10.22 -29.34
N SER A 11 17.65 -11.04 -29.03
CA SER A 11 17.81 -11.63 -27.71
C SER A 11 18.31 -10.62 -26.66
N ALA A 12 19.25 -9.74 -27.05
CA ALA A 12 19.76 -8.66 -26.19
C ALA A 12 18.69 -7.61 -25.86
N LEU A 13 17.89 -7.19 -26.84
CA LEU A 13 16.76 -6.27 -26.63
C LEU A 13 15.70 -6.89 -25.70
N SER A 14 15.37 -8.16 -25.89
CA SER A 14 14.42 -8.89 -25.03
C SER A 14 14.92 -9.01 -23.59
N CYS A 15 16.23 -9.24 -23.39
CA CYS A 15 16.85 -9.29 -22.07
C CYS A 15 16.84 -7.92 -21.37
N HIS A 16 17.17 -6.84 -22.08
CA HIS A 16 17.13 -5.48 -21.54
C HIS A 16 15.70 -5.06 -21.15
N LEU A 17 14.71 -5.36 -21.98
CA LEU A 17 13.30 -5.08 -21.69
C LEU A 17 12.81 -5.89 -20.47
N ALA A 18 13.20 -7.16 -20.36
CA ALA A 18 12.89 -7.99 -19.20
C ALA A 18 13.52 -7.45 -17.90
N ALA A 19 14.78 -7.00 -17.96
CA ALA A 19 15.48 -6.40 -16.84
C ALA A 19 14.85 -5.05 -16.41
N ALA A 20 14.51 -4.19 -17.37
CA ALA A 20 13.83 -2.92 -17.10
C ALA A 20 12.43 -3.11 -16.49
N HIS A 21 11.68 -4.10 -16.99
CA HIS A 21 10.38 -4.49 -16.44
C HIS A 21 10.49 -5.05 -15.01
N LYS A 22 11.55 -5.84 -14.73
CA LYS A 22 11.83 -6.35 -13.37
C LYS A 22 12.17 -5.20 -12.40
N LYS A 23 13.05 -4.27 -12.81
CA LYS A 23 13.50 -3.10 -12.02
C LYS A 23 12.36 -2.15 -11.66
N THR A 24 11.50 -1.84 -12.64
CA THR A 24 10.32 -0.98 -12.43
C THR A 24 9.28 -1.63 -11.52
N ARG A 25 9.09 -2.95 -11.62
CA ARG A 25 8.19 -3.70 -10.74
C ARG A 25 8.65 -3.69 -9.27
N THR A 26 9.96 -3.85 -9.03
CA THR A 26 10.54 -3.84 -7.68
C THR A 26 10.48 -2.47 -7.02
N TRP A 27 10.76 -1.40 -7.78
CA TRP A 27 10.67 -0.02 -7.28
C TRP A 27 9.27 0.33 -6.80
N ARG A 28 8.23 -0.01 -7.58
CA ARG A 28 6.83 0.28 -7.24
C ARG A 28 6.40 -0.39 -5.94
N SER A 29 6.76 -1.66 -5.74
CA SER A 29 6.45 -2.35 -4.48
C SER A 29 7.18 -1.76 -3.27
N SER A 30 8.44 -1.34 -3.46
CA SER A 30 9.20 -0.67 -2.40
C SER A 30 8.58 0.68 -2.06
N ALA A 31 8.22 1.48 -3.06
CA ALA A 31 7.58 2.79 -2.87
C ALA A 31 6.25 2.67 -2.10
N LEU A 32 5.40 1.68 -2.44
CA LEU A 32 4.16 1.42 -1.69
C LEU A 32 4.46 0.99 -0.24
N THR A 33 5.45 0.14 -0.02
CA THR A 33 5.80 -0.30 1.34
C THR A 33 6.29 0.88 2.18
N PHE A 34 7.20 1.70 1.65
CA PHE A 34 7.69 2.90 2.34
C PHE A 34 6.58 3.92 2.58
N GLY A 35 5.74 4.18 1.57
CA GLY A 35 4.60 5.09 1.70
C GLY A 35 3.63 4.63 2.80
N PHE A 36 3.31 3.33 2.83
CA PHE A 36 2.47 2.78 3.88
C PHE A 36 3.12 2.86 5.28
N SER A 37 4.42 2.57 5.40
CA SER A 37 5.13 2.72 6.67
C SER A 37 5.14 4.18 7.15
N ALA A 38 5.37 5.14 6.26
CA ALA A 38 5.31 6.57 6.60
C ALA A 38 3.91 6.98 7.08
N LEU A 39 2.85 6.49 6.42
CA LEU A 39 1.46 6.70 6.83
C LEU A 39 1.16 6.08 8.19
N LEU A 40 1.62 4.85 8.45
CA LEU A 40 1.43 4.20 9.75
C LEU A 40 2.10 5.00 10.87
N VAL A 41 3.37 5.37 10.70
CA VAL A 41 4.13 6.11 11.72
C VAL A 41 3.50 7.48 11.97
N SER A 42 3.12 8.21 10.92
CA SER A 42 2.44 9.50 11.08
C SER A 42 1.05 9.35 11.71
N GLY A 43 0.29 8.30 11.38
CA GLY A 43 -1.00 8.02 12.03
C GLY A 43 -0.86 7.71 13.52
N LEU A 44 0.13 6.90 13.90
CA LEU A 44 0.46 6.65 15.31
C LEU A 44 0.90 7.92 16.02
N TYR A 45 1.68 8.78 15.36
CA TYR A 45 2.06 10.07 15.92
C TYR A 45 0.83 10.95 16.19
N LEU A 46 -0.10 11.03 15.24
CA LEU A 46 -1.32 11.81 15.39
C LEU A 46 -2.19 11.32 16.54
N GLU A 47 -2.32 10.01 16.70
CA GLU A 47 -3.14 9.42 17.76
C GLU A 47 -2.53 9.66 19.15
N PHE A 48 -1.23 9.46 19.30
CA PHE A 48 -0.61 9.37 20.63
C PHE A 48 0.16 10.62 21.07
N PHE A 49 0.55 11.51 20.14
CA PHE A 49 1.48 12.60 20.44
C PHE A 49 1.03 13.98 19.95
N ALA A 50 0.08 14.08 19.00
CA ALA A 50 -0.34 15.38 18.47
C ALA A 50 -1.04 16.28 19.51
N GLN A 51 -1.61 15.69 20.57
CA GLN A 51 -2.22 16.44 21.66
C GLN A 51 -1.19 17.26 22.46
N ASP A 52 0.03 16.74 22.62
CA ASP A 52 1.08 17.38 23.40
C ASP A 52 1.83 18.46 22.59
N ASN A 53 1.82 18.36 21.26
CA ASN A 53 2.48 19.31 20.37
C ASN A 53 1.64 19.61 19.13
N TRP A 54 0.74 20.59 19.29
CA TRP A 54 -0.20 20.99 18.24
C TRP A 54 0.46 21.40 16.92
N ASN A 55 1.56 22.16 16.98
CA ASN A 55 2.25 22.64 15.77
C ASN A 55 2.82 21.49 14.95
N ALA A 56 3.48 20.54 15.62
CA ALA A 56 3.96 19.32 14.97
C ALA A 56 2.80 18.45 14.51
N GLY A 57 1.75 18.30 15.32
CA GLY A 57 0.53 17.57 14.98
C GLY A 57 -0.13 18.07 13.70
N ALA A 58 -0.30 19.39 13.55
CA ALA A 58 -0.87 20.00 12.36
C ALA A 58 -0.03 19.72 11.10
N LEU A 59 1.30 19.85 11.20
CA LEU A 59 2.21 19.55 10.09
C LEU A 59 2.16 18.06 9.70
N VAL A 60 2.16 17.17 10.69
CA VAL A 60 2.07 15.73 10.48
C VAL A 60 0.73 15.37 9.86
N LEU A 61 -0.38 16.02 10.26
CA LEU A 61 -1.70 15.79 9.69
C LEU A 61 -1.74 16.16 8.21
N ILE A 62 -1.27 17.36 7.86
CA ILE A 62 -1.21 17.80 6.45
C ILE A 62 -0.35 16.82 5.63
N THR A 63 0.82 16.45 6.16
CA THR A 63 1.71 15.50 5.50
C THR A 63 1.05 14.14 5.32
N HIS A 64 0.38 13.62 6.35
CA HIS A 64 -0.34 12.34 6.32
C HIS A 64 -1.44 12.35 5.25
N LEU A 65 -2.21 13.44 5.14
CA LEU A 65 -3.24 13.59 4.13
C LEU A 65 -2.66 13.63 2.71
N LEU A 66 -1.61 14.42 2.48
CA LEU A 66 -0.97 14.54 1.16
C LEU A 66 -0.33 13.23 0.72
N VAL A 67 0.45 12.59 1.61
CA VAL A 67 1.05 11.28 1.35
C VAL A 67 -0.03 10.22 1.17
N GLY A 68 -1.13 10.29 1.93
CA GLY A 68 -2.27 9.39 1.84
C GLY A 68 -2.92 9.44 0.47
N LEU A 69 -3.22 10.64 -0.03
CA LEU A 69 -3.77 10.83 -1.38
C LEU A 69 -2.83 10.31 -2.48
N ALA A 70 -1.53 10.62 -2.38
CA ALA A 70 -0.54 10.10 -3.32
C ALA A 70 -0.46 8.56 -3.28
N PHE A 71 -0.50 7.98 -2.07
CA PHE A 71 -0.51 6.53 -1.86
C PHE A 71 -1.75 5.88 -2.47
N VAL A 72 -2.94 6.47 -2.30
CA VAL A 72 -4.19 5.97 -2.92
C VAL A 72 -4.05 5.92 -4.44
N ALA A 73 -3.60 7.00 -5.07
CA ALA A 73 -3.43 7.05 -6.52
C ALA A 73 -2.44 5.97 -7.01
N LEU A 74 -1.29 5.83 -6.34
CA LEU A 74 -0.29 4.82 -6.66
C LEU A 74 -0.81 3.40 -6.45
N LEU A 75 -1.53 3.16 -5.36
CA LEU A 75 -2.06 1.84 -5.03
C LEU A 75 -3.15 1.42 -6.01
N LEU A 76 -4.09 2.30 -6.35
CA LEU A 76 -5.15 2.00 -7.33
C LEU A 76 -4.55 1.64 -8.69
N PHE A 77 -3.58 2.41 -9.17
CA PHE A 77 -2.87 2.11 -10.41
C PHE A 77 -2.16 0.74 -10.34
N TRP A 78 -1.54 0.41 -9.20
CA TRP A 78 -0.85 -0.86 -9.01
C TRP A 78 -1.82 -2.05 -8.92
N ILE A 79 -2.93 -1.93 -8.19
CA ILE A 79 -3.95 -2.98 -7.97
C ILE A 79 -4.49 -3.48 -9.32
N ILE A 80 -4.84 -2.57 -10.24
CA ILE A 80 -5.42 -2.92 -11.54
C ILE A 80 -4.50 -3.88 -12.32
N GLY A 81 -3.19 -3.65 -12.28
CA GLY A 81 -2.19 -4.50 -12.92
C GLY A 81 -1.85 -5.76 -12.12
N HIS A 82 -1.81 -5.66 -10.79
CA HIS A 82 -1.38 -6.76 -9.91
C HIS A 82 -2.44 -7.84 -9.75
N VAL A 83 -3.70 -7.47 -9.55
CA VAL A 83 -4.81 -8.42 -9.36
C VAL A 83 -4.97 -9.30 -10.60
N ARG A 84 -4.94 -8.69 -11.80
CA ARG A 84 -5.10 -9.41 -13.08
C ARG A 84 -4.02 -10.44 -13.37
N ARG A 85 -2.77 -10.22 -12.92
CA ARG A 85 -1.61 -11.05 -13.31
C ARG A 85 -1.06 -11.93 -12.18
N GLY A 86 -1.30 -11.58 -10.92
CA GLY A 86 -0.62 -12.18 -9.77
C GLY A 86 -1.52 -13.04 -8.89
N LEU A 87 -2.65 -12.48 -8.43
CA LEU A 87 -3.50 -13.16 -7.45
C LEU A 87 -4.28 -14.36 -8.03
N VAL A 88 -4.77 -14.23 -9.27
CA VAL A 88 -5.58 -15.27 -9.91
C VAL A 88 -4.75 -16.50 -10.30
N LEU A 89 -3.45 -16.32 -10.55
CA LEU A 89 -2.55 -17.36 -11.07
C LEU A 89 -1.64 -17.98 -10.01
N SER A 90 -1.82 -17.64 -8.72
CA SER A 90 -0.94 -18.11 -7.65
C SER A 90 -1.36 -19.50 -7.16
N GLU A 91 -0.51 -20.51 -7.39
CA GLU A 91 -0.70 -21.90 -6.96
C GLU A 91 -0.67 -22.10 -5.43
N ARG A 92 -0.12 -21.14 -4.67
CA ARG A 92 0.05 -21.26 -3.22
C ARG A 92 -1.15 -20.68 -2.47
N ARG A 93 -2.08 -21.56 -2.09
CA ARG A 93 -3.34 -21.20 -1.40
C ARG A 93 -3.13 -20.22 -0.22
N SER A 94 -2.19 -20.49 0.69
CA SER A 94 -1.95 -19.61 1.85
C SER A 94 -1.45 -18.21 1.48
N PHE A 95 -0.57 -18.13 0.47
CA PHE A 95 -0.07 -16.85 -0.03
C PHE A 95 -1.17 -16.03 -0.72
N THR A 96 -2.03 -16.70 -1.49
CA THR A 96 -3.16 -16.06 -2.18
C THR A 96 -4.19 -15.52 -1.19
N TRP A 97 -4.58 -16.31 -0.17
CA TRP A 97 -5.49 -15.87 0.89
C TRP A 97 -4.93 -14.69 1.69
N LEU A 98 -3.66 -14.75 2.08
CA LEU A 98 -3.01 -13.65 2.78
C LEU A 98 -2.98 -12.37 1.92
N SER A 99 -2.70 -12.51 0.62
CA SER A 99 -2.67 -11.37 -0.31
C SER A 99 -4.04 -10.71 -0.46
N TRP A 100 -5.12 -11.50 -0.57
CA TRP A 100 -6.49 -10.98 -0.57
C TRP A 100 -6.84 -10.30 0.75
N GLY A 101 -6.52 -10.93 1.89
CA GLY A 101 -6.75 -10.34 3.21
C GLY A 101 -6.01 -9.02 3.39
N LEU A 102 -4.77 -8.92 2.92
CA LEU A 102 -3.99 -7.69 2.96
C LEU A 102 -4.61 -6.60 2.07
N LEU A 103 -5.05 -6.96 0.86
CA LEU A 103 -5.72 -6.05 -0.05
C LEU A 103 -7.01 -5.49 0.56
N THR A 104 -7.85 -6.34 1.15
CA THR A 104 -9.07 -5.90 1.85
C THR A 104 -8.77 -4.94 2.98
N LYS A 105 -7.73 -5.21 3.79
CA LYS A 105 -7.31 -4.29 4.86
C LYS A 105 -6.84 -2.94 4.31
N TYR A 106 -6.04 -2.91 3.24
CA TYR A 106 -5.63 -1.66 2.60
C TYR A 106 -6.83 -0.86 2.08
N LEU A 107 -7.79 -1.52 1.43
CA LEU A 107 -9.00 -0.86 0.96
C LEU A 107 -9.82 -0.28 2.12
N LEU A 108 -9.90 -1.00 3.24
CA LEU A 108 -10.60 -0.54 4.43
C LEU A 108 -9.91 0.69 5.07
N VAL A 109 -8.58 0.66 5.21
CA VAL A 109 -7.79 1.82 5.70
C VAL A 109 -7.97 3.02 4.79
N ILE A 110 -7.90 2.83 3.47
CA ILE A 110 -8.11 3.91 2.50
C ILE A 110 -9.53 4.46 2.61
N GLY A 111 -10.54 3.59 2.65
CA GLY A 111 -11.93 3.99 2.76
C GLY A 111 -12.19 4.83 4.00
N THR A 112 -11.73 4.37 5.17
CA THR A 112 -11.90 5.14 6.41
C THR A 112 -11.09 6.44 6.41
N GLY A 113 -9.85 6.43 5.89
CA GLY A 113 -9.03 7.64 5.81
C GLY A 113 -9.63 8.70 4.90
N LEU A 114 -10.19 8.30 3.76
CA LEU A 114 -10.91 9.20 2.85
C LEU A 114 -12.17 9.77 3.51
N LEU A 115 -12.96 8.93 4.20
CA LEU A 115 -14.15 9.39 4.94
C LEU A 115 -13.79 10.40 6.05
N MET A 116 -12.69 10.19 6.76
CA MET A 116 -12.17 11.13 7.76
C MET A 116 -11.67 12.44 7.13
N ALA A 117 -11.21 12.41 5.88
CA ALA A 117 -10.79 13.60 5.13
C ALA A 117 -11.96 14.39 4.52
N VAL A 118 -13.19 13.85 4.51
CA VAL A 118 -14.37 14.53 3.92
C VAL A 118 -14.70 15.84 4.65
N PRO A 119 -14.89 15.88 5.99
CA PRO A 119 -15.19 17.14 6.68
C PRO A 119 -14.17 18.26 6.43
N PRO A 120 -12.84 18.06 6.61
CA PRO A 120 -11.87 19.12 6.32
C PRO A 120 -11.85 19.46 4.82
N GLY A 121 -12.07 18.50 3.92
CA GLY A 121 -12.20 18.77 2.49
C GLY A 121 -13.38 19.70 2.19
N LEU A 122 -14.57 19.41 2.71
CA LEU A 122 -15.77 20.25 2.54
C LEU A 122 -15.59 21.64 3.12
N TYR A 123 -14.92 21.75 4.27
CA TYR A 123 -14.59 23.02 4.90
C TYR A 123 -13.77 23.93 3.97
N LEU A 124 -12.79 23.37 3.24
CA LEU A 124 -12.00 24.12 2.25
C LEU A 124 -12.84 24.61 1.06
N PHE A 125 -13.99 23.99 0.77
CA PHE A 125 -14.95 24.43 -0.24
C PHE A 125 -16.04 25.36 0.33
N GLY A 126 -15.88 25.86 1.57
CA GLY A 126 -16.83 26.75 2.22
C GLY A 126 -18.08 26.05 2.76
N LYS A 127 -18.09 24.71 2.85
CA LYS A 127 -19.21 23.93 3.40
C LYS A 127 -18.85 23.42 4.79
N ILE A 128 -19.57 23.88 5.80
CA ILE A 128 -19.39 23.41 7.17
C ILE A 128 -20.27 22.18 7.38
N TRP A 129 -19.64 21.02 7.46
CA TRP A 129 -20.31 19.76 7.78
C TRP A 129 -19.32 18.81 8.45
N PHE A 130 -19.77 18.15 9.50
CA PHE A 130 -18.98 17.19 10.26
C PHE A 130 -19.80 15.92 10.50
N TRP A 131 -19.10 14.81 10.65
CA TRP A 131 -19.70 13.58 11.17
C TRP A 131 -20.18 13.78 12.61
N SER A 132 -21.03 12.87 13.09
CA SER A 132 -21.29 12.78 14.54
C SER A 132 -19.99 12.41 15.26
N PHE A 133 -19.92 12.70 16.56
CA PHE A 133 -18.76 12.34 17.37
C PHE A 133 -18.55 10.82 17.39
N GLU A 134 -19.63 10.05 17.53
CA GLU A 134 -19.61 8.58 17.51
C GLU A 134 -19.05 8.04 16.19
N ALA A 135 -19.50 8.60 15.06
CA ALA A 135 -18.99 8.21 13.75
C ALA A 135 -17.49 8.52 13.62
N THR A 136 -17.05 9.67 14.12
CA THR A 136 -15.62 10.04 14.12
C THR A 136 -14.80 9.06 14.97
N TYR A 137 -15.25 8.72 16.18
CA TYR A 137 -14.58 7.72 17.02
C TYR A 137 -14.49 6.35 16.36
N VAL A 138 -15.58 5.87 15.76
CA VAL A 138 -15.61 4.58 15.06
C VAL A 138 -14.68 4.59 13.85
N LEU A 139 -14.66 5.67 13.07
CA LEU A 139 -13.76 5.80 11.93
C LEU A 139 -12.30 5.79 12.36
N THR A 140 -11.93 6.58 13.38
CA THR A 140 -10.55 6.60 13.92
C THR A 140 -10.14 5.22 14.44
N PHE A 141 -11.01 4.57 15.23
CA PHE A 141 -10.76 3.24 15.77
C PHE A 141 -10.50 2.22 14.65
N ILE A 142 -11.38 2.17 13.65
CA ILE A 142 -11.24 1.23 12.52
C ILE A 142 -9.97 1.58 11.72
N HIS A 143 -9.74 2.86 11.41
CA HIS A 143 -8.59 3.29 10.62
C HIS A 143 -7.26 2.90 11.29
N LEU A 144 -7.14 3.17 12.59
CA LEU A 144 -5.95 2.86 13.38
C LEU A 144 -5.70 1.36 13.47
N TRP A 145 -6.68 0.60 13.99
CA TRP A 145 -6.48 -0.83 14.26
C TRP A 145 -6.35 -1.66 12.99
N VAL A 146 -7.08 -1.32 11.93
CA VAL A 146 -6.91 -1.98 10.63
C VAL A 146 -5.56 -1.61 10.01
N GLY A 147 -5.08 -0.37 10.20
CA GLY A 147 -3.74 0.05 9.81
C GLY A 147 -2.65 -0.79 10.46
N ILE A 148 -2.72 -0.98 11.78
CA ILE A 148 -1.81 -1.87 12.53
C ILE A 148 -1.91 -3.31 12.04
N ALA A 149 -3.14 -3.83 11.86
CA ALA A 149 -3.36 -5.19 11.39
C ALA A 149 -2.88 -5.42 9.94
N ALA A 150 -2.88 -4.38 9.09
CA ALA A 150 -2.31 -4.40 7.75
C ALA A 150 -0.78 -4.42 7.80
N ALA A 151 -0.16 -3.64 8.69
CA ALA A 151 1.28 -3.63 8.90
C ALA A 151 1.81 -5.01 9.34
N LEU A 152 1.17 -5.62 10.33
CA LEU A 152 1.51 -6.98 10.77
C LEU A 152 1.35 -7.99 9.63
N GLY A 153 0.25 -7.91 8.88
CA GLY A 153 0.01 -8.75 7.72
C GLY A 153 1.09 -8.59 6.64
N MET A 154 1.58 -7.36 6.42
CA MET A 154 2.63 -7.05 5.45
C MET A 154 3.96 -7.67 5.87
N VAL A 155 4.32 -7.59 7.15
CA VAL A 155 5.53 -8.23 7.70
C VAL A 155 5.46 -9.75 7.49
N VAL A 156 4.34 -10.38 7.82
CA VAL A 156 4.12 -11.82 7.58
C VAL A 156 4.23 -12.15 6.09
N HIS A 157 3.61 -11.35 5.23
CA HIS A 157 3.65 -11.53 3.78
C HIS A 157 5.09 -11.44 3.22
N LEU A 158 5.87 -10.47 3.68
CA LEU A 158 7.28 -10.31 3.31
C LEU A 158 8.14 -11.48 3.83
N GLY A 159 7.90 -11.93 5.06
CA GLY A 159 8.56 -13.08 5.66
C GLY A 159 8.33 -14.36 4.85
N MET A 160 7.07 -14.64 4.46
CA MET A 160 6.73 -15.79 3.61
C MET A 160 7.42 -15.75 2.23
N ARG A 161 7.72 -14.55 1.72
CA ARG A 161 8.41 -14.36 0.44
C ARG A 161 9.92 -14.58 0.54
N HIS A 162 10.56 -14.15 1.63
CA HIS A 162 12.02 -14.26 1.81
C HIS A 162 12.46 -15.61 2.39
N TRP A 163 11.69 -16.22 3.30
CA TRP A 163 12.12 -17.41 4.05
C TRP A 163 12.21 -18.70 3.22
N ARG A 164 11.85 -18.67 1.94
CA ARG A 164 11.95 -19.82 1.03
C ARG A 164 13.30 -19.97 0.33
N TRP A 165 14.26 -19.06 0.55
CA TRP A 165 15.60 -19.17 -0.05
C TRP A 165 16.58 -20.02 0.79
N THR A 166 16.39 -20.12 2.10
CA THR A 166 17.35 -20.80 3.01
C THR A 166 17.16 -22.32 3.15
N GLY A 167 16.17 -22.91 2.46
CA GLY A 167 15.79 -24.32 2.64
C GLY A 167 16.17 -25.28 1.50
N ARG A 168 16.99 -24.85 0.53
CA ARG A 168 17.32 -25.67 -0.66
C ARG A 168 18.83 -25.82 -0.90
N GLU A 169 19.59 -25.88 0.20
CA GLU A 169 21.01 -26.26 0.24
C GLU A 169 21.24 -27.38 1.28
N ARG A 170 20.40 -28.41 1.27
CA ARG A 170 20.71 -29.73 1.85
C ARG A 170 20.20 -30.81 0.91
#